data_AF-A0A2P5XF91-F1
#
_entry.id   AF-A0A2P5XF91-F1
#
_cell.length_a   1.000
_cell.length_b   1.000
_cell.length_c   1.000
_cell.angle_alpha   90.00
_cell.angle_beta   90.00
_cell.angle_gamma   90.00
#
_symmetry.space_group_name_H-M   'P 1'
#
loop_
_entity.id
_entity.type
_entity.pdbx_description
1 polymer ?
#
loop_
_entity_poly.entity_id
_entity_poly.type
_entity_poly.pdbx_seq_one_letter_code
_entity_poly.pdbx_strand_id
1 'polypeptide(L)'
;MTVSELEQAANNNKNSCTQQGRKELSSGQKVGRFQLFDITHRKKDGFLITSEAREITNKLKDKKVEYEAIASSDSFVNLEDIDNRIITEILGPETSQQYMPSGSQAQVEVQRLRDQMAQMQASTVEQIAQLKAEAATRESEQNRKYNELQL
;
A
#
# COMPACT_ATOMS: atom_id res chain seq x y z
N MET A 1 -31.27 -46.88 70.13
CA MET A 1 -31.62 -46.15 68.88
C MET A 1 -31.82 -44.70 69.30
N THR A 2 -30.88 -43.83 68.96
CA THR A 2 -30.79 -42.44 69.43
C THR A 2 -31.85 -41.56 68.74
N VAL A 3 -32.46 -40.70 69.55
CA VAL A 3 -33.38 -39.61 69.22
C VAL A 3 -32.68 -38.48 68.46
N SER A 4 -33.31 -37.96 67.40
CA SER A 4 -33.26 -36.58 66.84
C SER A 4 -34.02 -36.60 65.51
N GLU A 5 -35.34 -36.39 65.50
CA GLU A 5 -36.01 -35.09 65.28
C GLU A 5 -35.72 -34.49 63.89
N LEU A 6 -36.71 -34.60 62.98
CA LEU A 6 -37.56 -33.50 62.51
C LEU A 6 -36.79 -32.46 61.68
N GLU A 7 -36.90 -32.52 60.35
CA GLU A 7 -37.90 -31.76 59.57
C GLU A 7 -37.43 -30.32 59.30
N GLN A 8 -37.09 -30.06 58.04
CA GLN A 8 -37.38 -28.77 57.42
C GLN A 8 -37.69 -28.98 55.94
N ALA A 9 -38.97 -28.91 55.63
CA ALA A 9 -39.55 -28.87 54.30
C ALA A 9 -39.83 -27.41 53.88
N ALA A 10 -40.24 -27.28 52.61
CA ALA A 10 -40.66 -26.09 51.86
C ALA A 10 -39.51 -25.35 51.14
N ASN A 11 -39.56 -25.10 49.84
CA ASN A 11 -40.74 -24.61 49.14
C ASN A 11 -40.69 -24.95 47.63
N ASN A 12 -41.82 -25.41 47.10
CA ASN A 12 -42.04 -25.66 45.69
C ASN A 12 -42.49 -24.34 45.03
N ASN A 13 -41.96 -23.96 43.86
CA ASN A 13 -42.83 -23.28 42.89
C ASN A 13 -42.35 -23.44 41.45
N LYS A 14 -43.35 -23.58 40.59
CA LYS A 14 -43.40 -24.09 39.23
C LYS A 14 -43.08 -23.00 38.21
N ASN A 15 -42.66 -23.45 37.03
CA ASN A 15 -42.94 -22.94 35.68
C ASN A 15 -43.08 -21.42 35.42
N SER A 16 -42.28 -20.91 34.47
CA SER A 16 -42.79 -20.49 33.14
C SER A 16 -41.72 -19.76 32.33
N CYS A 17 -41.56 -20.23 31.10
CA CYS A 17 -41.03 -19.47 29.96
C CYS A 17 -41.90 -18.18 29.83
N THR A 18 -41.40 -16.97 29.61
CA THR A 18 -40.93 -16.46 28.31
C THR A 18 -40.51 -14.98 28.47
N GLN A 19 -39.58 -14.52 27.62
CA GLN A 19 -39.44 -13.17 27.03
C GLN A 19 -38.07 -12.50 27.20
N GLN A 20 -37.31 -12.59 26.10
CA GLN A 20 -36.72 -11.46 25.38
C GLN A 20 -35.89 -10.46 26.19
N GLY A 21 -34.62 -10.82 26.38
CA GLY A 21 -33.54 -9.87 26.64
C GLY A 21 -32.26 -10.51 26.13
N ARG A 22 -31.62 -9.85 25.15
CA ARG A 22 -30.24 -10.04 24.67
C ARG A 22 -29.50 -11.18 25.41
N LYS A 23 -29.48 -12.39 24.85
CA LYS A 23 -28.62 -13.46 25.38
C LYS A 23 -27.17 -13.02 25.21
N GLU A 24 -26.65 -12.44 26.28
CA GLU A 24 -25.23 -12.36 26.56
C GLU A 24 -24.60 -13.68 26.16
N LEU A 25 -23.59 -13.58 25.30
CA LEU A 25 -22.78 -14.72 24.87
C LEU A 25 -22.26 -15.36 26.14
N SER A 26 -22.82 -16.52 26.46
CA SER A 26 -22.55 -17.24 27.70
C SER A 26 -21.04 -17.43 27.81
N SER A 27 -20.43 -16.82 28.82
CA SER A 27 -19.00 -16.85 29.15
C SER A 27 -18.49 -18.23 29.60
N GLY A 28 -19.22 -19.30 29.26
CA GLY A 28 -18.96 -20.69 29.62
C GLY A 28 -18.66 -21.60 28.45
N GLN A 29 -18.46 -21.08 27.22
CA GLN A 29 -17.97 -21.88 26.11
C GLN A 29 -16.50 -22.22 26.40
N LYS A 30 -16.25 -23.38 27.03
CA LYS A 30 -14.89 -23.92 27.23
C LYS A 30 -14.33 -24.28 25.85
N VAL A 31 -13.80 -23.27 25.17
CA VAL A 31 -12.91 -23.41 24.03
C VAL A 31 -11.75 -24.25 24.53
N GLY A 32 -11.73 -25.53 24.18
CA GLY A 32 -10.62 -26.41 24.49
C GLY A 32 -9.32 -25.77 23.99
N ARG A 33 -8.19 -26.07 24.63
CA ARG A 33 -6.87 -25.51 24.29
C ARG A 33 -6.55 -25.63 22.78
N PHE A 34 -7.09 -26.67 22.14
CA PHE A 34 -7.03 -26.89 20.70
C PHE A 34 -7.84 -25.89 19.86
N GLN A 35 -8.99 -25.41 20.35
CA GLN A 35 -9.79 -24.39 19.66
C GLN A 35 -9.18 -22.97 19.80
N LEU A 36 -8.44 -22.68 20.86
CA LEU A 36 -7.78 -21.37 21.03
C LEU A 36 -6.63 -21.16 20.03
N PHE A 37 -5.93 -22.26 19.69
CA PHE A 37 -4.99 -22.28 18.57
C PHE A 37 -5.73 -21.85 17.30
N ASP A 38 -6.85 -22.50 16.98
CA ASP A 38 -7.66 -22.22 15.79
C ASP A 38 -8.23 -20.81 15.64
N ILE A 39 -8.55 -20.13 16.74
CA ILE A 39 -9.13 -18.79 16.72
C ILE A 39 -8.04 -17.71 16.53
N THR A 40 -6.80 -17.97 16.94
CA THR A 40 -5.72 -16.97 16.89
C THR A 40 -5.08 -16.86 15.50
N HIS A 41 -5.02 -17.95 14.73
CA HIS A 41 -4.38 -17.96 13.40
C HIS A 41 -5.34 -17.84 12.22
N ARG A 42 -6.65 -17.66 12.45
CA ARG A 42 -7.64 -17.39 11.40
C ARG A 42 -7.90 -15.88 11.29
N LYS A 43 -7.83 -15.31 10.08
CA LYS A 43 -8.35 -13.96 9.81
C LYS A 43 -9.90 -13.98 9.92
N LYS A 44 -10.56 -12.81 9.98
CA LYS A 44 -12.03 -12.68 10.19
C LYS A 44 -12.89 -13.42 9.15
N ASP A 45 -12.30 -13.72 8.01
CA ASP A 45 -12.79 -14.45 6.83
C ASP A 45 -12.61 -15.98 6.94
N GLY A 46 -12.04 -16.48 8.04
CA GLY A 46 -11.95 -17.91 8.35
C GLY A 46 -10.76 -18.64 7.71
N PHE A 47 -9.97 -17.96 6.88
CA PHE A 47 -8.72 -18.48 6.32
C PHE A 47 -7.60 -18.45 7.37
N LEU A 48 -6.84 -19.55 7.44
CA LEU A 48 -5.60 -19.55 8.22
C LEU A 48 -4.60 -18.61 7.55
N ILE A 49 -3.98 -17.71 8.33
CA ILE A 49 -2.81 -16.92 7.89
C ILE A 49 -1.71 -17.86 7.34
N THR A 50 -1.63 -19.08 7.86
CA THR A 50 -0.71 -20.11 7.39
C THR A 50 -1.00 -20.62 5.98
N SER A 51 -2.25 -20.55 5.50
CA SER A 51 -2.59 -21.07 4.16
C SER A 51 -2.05 -20.15 3.07
N GLU A 52 -2.20 -18.85 3.24
CA GLU A 52 -1.65 -17.81 2.36
C GLU A 52 -0.11 -17.87 2.37
N ALA A 53 0.52 -17.89 3.56
CA ALA A 53 1.97 -18.03 3.68
C ALA A 53 2.52 -19.37 3.13
N ARG A 54 1.77 -20.48 3.31
CA ARG A 54 2.13 -21.80 2.77
C ARG A 54 2.03 -21.80 1.24
N GLU A 55 0.99 -21.18 0.69
CA GLU A 55 0.81 -21.06 -0.75
C GLU A 55 1.93 -20.22 -1.39
N ILE A 56 2.28 -19.08 -0.78
CA ILE A 56 3.41 -18.25 -1.21
C ILE A 56 4.72 -19.04 -1.17
N THR A 57 4.96 -19.79 -0.09
CA THR A 57 6.17 -20.63 0.04
C THR A 57 6.24 -21.70 -1.06
N ASN A 58 5.11 -22.34 -1.39
CA ASN A 58 5.06 -23.32 -2.47
C ASN A 58 5.32 -22.66 -3.84
N LYS A 59 4.69 -21.51 -4.11
CA LYS A 59 4.92 -20.73 -5.33
C LYS A 59 6.39 -20.32 -5.51
N LEU A 60 7.04 -19.88 -4.43
CA LEU A 60 8.47 -19.54 -4.45
C LEU A 60 9.34 -20.74 -4.81
N LYS A 61 9.03 -21.93 -4.27
CA LYS A 61 9.77 -23.17 -4.57
C LYS A 61 9.58 -23.63 -6.02
N ASP A 62 8.35 -23.59 -6.51
CA ASP A 62 8.05 -24.01 -7.89
C ASP A 62 8.73 -23.08 -8.91
N LYS A 63 8.67 -21.76 -8.67
CA LYS A 63 9.30 -20.73 -9.51
C LYS A 63 10.83 -20.80 -9.48
N LYS A 64 11.42 -21.21 -8.34
CA LYS A 64 12.88 -21.41 -8.21
C LYS A 64 13.37 -22.51 -9.15
N VAL A 65 12.65 -23.62 -9.25
CA VAL A 65 12.99 -24.72 -10.17
C VAL A 65 12.92 -24.27 -11.64
N GLU A 66 11.91 -23.47 -11.99
CA GLU A 66 11.75 -22.90 -13.34
C GLU A 66 12.94 -22.00 -13.72
N TYR A 67 13.33 -21.07 -12.84
CA TYR A 67 14.42 -20.15 -13.10
C TYR A 67 15.81 -20.79 -13.01
N GLU A 68 16.01 -21.79 -12.16
CA GLU A 68 17.26 -22.56 -12.11
C GLU A 68 17.49 -23.33 -13.42
N ALA A 69 16.43 -23.88 -14.02
CA ALA A 69 16.49 -24.49 -15.34
C ALA A 69 16.81 -23.46 -16.45
N ILE A 70 16.25 -22.25 -16.36
CA ILE A 70 16.53 -21.16 -17.31
C ILE A 70 17.96 -20.67 -17.16
N ALA A 71 18.45 -20.44 -15.95
CA ALA A 71 19.83 -19.99 -15.70
C ALA A 71 20.86 -21.06 -16.05
N SER A 72 20.51 -22.33 -15.89
CA SER A 72 21.33 -23.44 -16.41
C SER A 72 21.45 -23.41 -17.94
N SER A 73 20.49 -22.82 -18.66
CA SER A 73 20.52 -22.66 -20.12
C SER A 73 21.07 -21.30 -20.57
N ASP A 74 20.88 -20.26 -19.76
CA ASP A 74 21.23 -18.87 -20.06
C ASP A 74 22.32 -18.42 -19.09
N SER A 75 23.58 -18.55 -19.52
CA SER A 75 24.77 -18.33 -18.69
C SER A 75 24.95 -16.87 -18.22
N PHE A 76 24.05 -15.98 -18.61
CA PHE A 76 24.06 -14.57 -18.23
C PHE A 76 23.27 -14.30 -16.94
N VAL A 77 22.47 -15.27 -16.46
CA VAL A 77 21.67 -15.09 -15.25
C VAL A 77 22.49 -15.52 -14.02
N ASN A 78 22.87 -14.55 -13.18
CA ASN A 78 23.56 -14.80 -11.92
C ASN A 78 22.61 -15.45 -10.90
N LEU A 79 23.03 -16.55 -10.25
CA LEU A 79 22.21 -17.31 -9.31
C LEU A 79 21.74 -16.49 -8.09
N GLU A 80 22.55 -15.57 -7.59
CA GLU A 80 22.17 -14.67 -6.49
C GLU A 80 21.07 -13.65 -6.91
N ASP A 81 21.00 -13.31 -8.20
CA ASP A 81 19.98 -12.40 -8.73
C ASP A 81 18.65 -13.11 -9.02
N ILE A 82 18.67 -14.44 -9.16
CA ILE A 82 17.46 -15.25 -9.39
C ILE A 82 16.53 -15.20 -8.17
N ASP A 83 17.06 -15.41 -6.97
CA ASP A 83 16.24 -15.41 -5.75
C ASP A 83 15.62 -14.01 -5.52
N ASN A 84 16.39 -12.93 -5.73
CA ASN A 84 15.89 -11.55 -5.64
C ASN A 84 14.82 -11.24 -6.68
N ARG A 85 14.99 -11.74 -7.91
CA ARG A 85 14.02 -11.59 -8.99
C ARG A 85 12.72 -12.33 -8.69
N ILE A 86 12.81 -13.58 -8.23
CA ILE A 86 11.64 -14.40 -7.85
C ILE A 86 10.85 -13.74 -6.72
N ILE A 87 11.54 -13.25 -5.68
CA ILE A 87 10.92 -12.52 -4.57
C ILE A 87 10.20 -11.27 -5.08
N THR A 88 10.83 -10.50 -5.97
CA THR A 88 10.24 -9.27 -6.53
C THR A 88 9.05 -9.56 -7.44
N GLU A 89 9.06 -10.66 -8.20
CA GLU A 89 7.95 -11.04 -9.08
C GLU A 89 6.73 -11.59 -8.30
N ILE A 90 6.97 -12.33 -7.22
CA ILE A 90 5.90 -12.95 -6.41
C ILE A 90 5.36 -11.99 -5.34
N LEU A 91 6.22 -11.19 -4.69
CA LEU A 91 5.84 -10.31 -3.56
C LEU A 91 5.85 -8.81 -3.91
N GLY A 92 6.57 -8.39 -4.95
CA GLY A 92 6.66 -7.00 -5.37
C GLY A 92 5.39 -6.39 -5.98
N PRO A 93 4.53 -7.13 -6.73
CA PRO A 93 3.32 -6.55 -7.31
C PRO A 93 2.27 -6.16 -6.26
N GLU A 94 2.21 -6.89 -5.14
CA GLU A 94 1.21 -6.67 -4.08
C GLU A 94 1.48 -5.40 -3.26
N THR A 95 2.74 -4.95 -3.19
CA THR A 95 3.14 -3.77 -2.40
C THR A 95 3.19 -2.47 -3.20
N SER A 96 3.29 -2.57 -4.53
CA SER A 96 3.45 -1.40 -5.43
C SER A 96 2.12 -0.80 -5.91
N GLN A 97 0.99 -1.53 -5.79
CA GLN A 97 -0.34 -0.97 -6.10
C GLN A 97 -0.94 -0.12 -4.96
N GLN A 98 -0.35 -0.15 -3.76
CA GLN A 98 -0.87 0.54 -2.57
C GLN A 98 0.05 1.66 -2.08
N TYR A 99 0.76 2.34 -2.98
CA TYR A 99 1.35 3.65 -2.66
C TYR A 99 0.65 4.74 -3.47
N MET A 100 -0.52 5.15 -2.98
CA MET A 100 -1.04 6.48 -3.32
C MET A 100 -0.21 7.48 -2.52
N PRO A 101 0.60 8.34 -3.16
CA PRO A 101 1.27 9.41 -2.45
C PRO A 101 0.18 10.42 -2.10
N SER A 102 -0.44 10.25 -0.94
CA SER A 102 -1.31 11.25 -0.33
C SER A 102 -0.51 12.55 -0.26
N GLY A 103 -0.97 13.58 -0.98
CA GLY A 103 -0.31 14.88 -1.17
C GLY A 103 0.26 15.42 0.12
N SER A 104 1.54 15.14 0.37
CA SER A 104 2.22 15.63 1.55
C SER A 104 2.56 17.10 1.30
N GLN A 105 2.58 17.90 2.36
CA GLN A 105 2.94 19.32 2.29
C GLN A 105 4.29 19.55 1.57
N ALA A 106 5.21 18.60 1.68
CA ALA A 106 6.47 18.60 0.96
C ALA A 106 6.28 18.53 -0.58
N GLN A 107 5.32 17.74 -1.07
CA GLN A 107 5.03 17.66 -2.51
C GLN A 107 4.38 18.93 -3.04
N VAL A 108 3.49 19.56 -2.26
CA VAL A 108 2.90 20.86 -2.60
C VAL A 108 3.97 21.92 -2.74
N GLU A 109 4.92 21.97 -1.80
CA GLU A 109 6.02 22.93 -1.84
C GLU A 109 6.98 22.69 -3.02
N VAL A 110 7.26 21.42 -3.34
CA VAL A 110 8.04 21.06 -4.54
C VAL A 110 7.32 21.49 -5.82
N GLN A 111 6.01 21.32 -5.91
CA GLN A 111 5.25 21.76 -7.08
C GLN A 111 5.23 23.28 -7.20
N ARG A 112 5.03 23.99 -6.08
CA ARG A 112 5.10 25.46 -6.03
C ARG A 112 6.45 25.99 -6.51
N LEU A 113 7.55 25.37 -6.09
CA LEU A 113 8.89 25.73 -6.53
C LEU A 113 9.10 25.46 -8.03
N ARG A 114 8.57 24.36 -8.57
CA ARG A 114 8.61 24.07 -10.01
C ARG A 114 7.88 25.13 -10.81
N ASP A 115 6.68 25.51 -10.37
CA ASP A 115 5.86 26.52 -11.05
C ASP A 115 6.56 27.89 -11.03
N GLN A 116 7.20 28.26 -9.91
CA GLN A 116 8.01 29.48 -9.83
C GLN A 116 9.22 29.47 -10.77
N MET A 117 9.94 28.35 -10.87
CA MET A 117 11.06 28.23 -11.81
C MET A 117 10.59 28.36 -13.25
N ALA A 118 9.46 27.76 -13.61
CA ALA A 118 8.87 27.86 -14.94
C ALA A 118 8.47 29.31 -15.26
N GLN A 119 7.88 30.04 -14.30
CA GLN A 119 7.52 31.44 -14.49
C GLN A 119 8.76 32.33 -14.70
N MET A 120 9.82 32.13 -13.92
CA MET A 120 11.07 32.89 -14.11
C MET A 120 11.73 32.58 -15.45
N GLN A 121 11.71 31.31 -15.89
CA GLN A 121 12.20 30.95 -17.22
C GLN A 121 11.40 31.63 -18.32
N ALA A 122 10.06 31.59 -18.25
CA ALA A 122 9.20 32.23 -19.24
C ALA A 122 9.46 33.74 -19.32
N SER A 123 9.54 34.43 -18.17
CA SER A 123 9.87 35.86 -18.13
C SER A 123 11.25 36.17 -18.70
N THR A 124 12.24 35.31 -18.47
CA THR A 124 13.60 35.51 -19.00
C THR A 124 13.61 35.36 -20.52
N VAL A 125 12.94 34.33 -21.04
CA VAL A 125 12.84 34.09 -22.49
C VAL A 125 12.11 35.25 -23.17
N GLU A 126 11.04 35.77 -22.56
CA GLU A 126 10.29 36.91 -23.08
C GLU A 126 11.15 38.19 -23.14
N GLN A 127 11.92 38.49 -22.09
CA GLN A 127 12.84 39.63 -22.09
C GLN A 127 13.93 39.50 -23.15
N ILE A 128 14.50 38.30 -23.35
CA ILE A 128 15.48 38.05 -24.40
C ILE A 128 14.87 38.28 -25.79
N ALA A 129 13.64 37.83 -26.01
CA ALA A 129 12.95 38.03 -27.27
C ALA A 129 12.71 39.52 -27.57
N GLN A 130 12.27 40.29 -26.57
CA GLN A 130 12.06 41.74 -26.72
C GLN A 130 13.36 42.48 -27.03
N LEU A 131 14.44 42.21 -26.28
CA LEU A 131 15.75 42.83 -26.54
C LEU A 131 16.27 42.52 -27.95
N LYS A 132 16.06 41.29 -28.42
CA LYS A 132 16.47 40.88 -29.77
C LYS A 132 15.65 41.56 -30.86
N ALA A 133 14.34 41.71 -30.66
CA ALA A 133 13.47 42.43 -31.58
C ALA A 133 13.86 43.91 -31.65
N GLU A 134 14.11 44.55 -30.51
CA GLU A 134 14.50 45.96 -30.43
C GLU A 134 15.92 46.23 -30.96
N ALA A 135 16.82 45.26 -30.86
CA ALA A 135 18.12 45.32 -31.53
C ALA A 135 17.95 45.26 -33.06
N ALA A 136 17.10 44.36 -33.56
CA ALA A 136 16.84 44.23 -34.99
C ALA A 136 16.15 45.46 -35.59
N THR A 137 15.20 46.07 -34.87
CA THR A 137 14.56 47.31 -35.33
C THR A 137 15.56 48.46 -35.40
N ARG A 138 16.38 48.66 -34.35
CA ARG A 138 17.43 49.70 -34.33
C ARG A 138 18.47 49.50 -35.44
N GLU A 139 18.90 48.27 -35.69
CA GLU A 139 19.83 47.95 -36.78
C GLU A 139 19.21 48.28 -38.15
N SER A 140 17.94 47.92 -38.37
CA SER A 140 17.25 48.21 -39.63
C SER A 140 17.07 49.73 -39.88
N GLU A 141 16.78 50.50 -38.83
CA GLU A 141 16.65 51.96 -38.91
C GLU A 141 17.99 52.63 -39.18
N GLN A 142 19.07 52.19 -38.51
CA GLN A 142 20.41 52.69 -38.77
C GLN A 142 20.87 52.40 -40.20
N ASN A 143 20.64 51.17 -40.69
CA ASN A 143 20.97 50.78 -42.06
C ASN A 143 20.20 51.60 -43.09
N ARG A 144 18.90 51.86 -42.85
CA ARG A 144 18.10 52.76 -43.69
C ARG A 144 18.70 54.17 -43.75
N LYS A 145 19.03 54.74 -42.58
CA LYS A 145 19.62 56.09 -42.50
C LYS A 145 20.98 56.19 -43.19
N TYR A 146 21.80 55.14 -43.12
CA TYR A 146 23.08 55.08 -43.82
C TYR A 146 22.89 55.05 -45.35
N ASN A 147 21.97 54.24 -45.85
CA ASN A 147 21.69 54.15 -47.29
C ASN A 147 21.12 55.44 -47.89
N GLU A 148 20.30 56.18 -47.12
CA GLU A 148 19.77 57.50 -47.54
C GLU A 148 20.87 58.58 -47.66
N LEU A 149 22.01 58.43 -46.97
CA LEU A 149 23.15 59.36 -47.05
C LEU A 149 24.16 59.00 -48.15
N GLN A 150 24.08 57.79 -48.71
CA GLN A 150 24.96 57.33 -49.79
C GLN A 150 24.32 57.42 -51.18
N LEU A 151 23.08 57.92 -51.26
CA LEU A 151 22.38 58.24 -52.50
C LEU A 151 22.54 59.73 -52.84
#